data_AF-A0A7J3TSP1-F1
#
_entry.id   AF-A0A7J3TSP1-F1
#
_cell.length_a   1.000
_cell.length_b   1.000
_cell.length_c   1.000
_cell.angle_alpha   90.00
_cell.angle_beta   90.00
_cell.angle_gamma   90.00
#
_symmetry.space_group_name_H-M   'P 1'
#
loop_
_entity.id
_entity.type
_entity.pdbx_description
1 polymer ?
#
loop_
_entity_poly.entity_id
_entity_poly.type
_entity_poly.pdbx_seq_one_letter_code
_entity_poly.pdbx_strand_id
1 'polypeptide(L)'
;MQKEKKETSEYILHYTCNAPCQEILDKYKIRAVGEQYGLYPREMLEIPIKLLKKMGYDVKNSDRLSLSSHCEHLLVRIEHMEKEKAKQEKRKNK
;
A
#
# COMPACT_ATOMS: atom_id res chain seq x y z
N MET A 1 24.82 4.49 -22.84
CA MET A 1 23.59 5.06 -22.23
C MET A 1 23.31 4.33 -20.93
N GLN A 2 23.74 4.88 -19.81
CA GLN A 2 23.46 4.33 -18.49
C GLN A 2 21.98 4.63 -18.20
N LYS A 3 21.14 3.59 -18.14
CA LYS A 3 19.73 3.75 -17.76
C LYS A 3 19.72 4.32 -16.34
N GLU A 4 19.25 5.56 -16.21
CA GLU A 4 18.90 6.16 -14.93
C GLU A 4 18.17 5.11 -14.09
N LYS A 5 18.83 4.62 -13.04
CA LYS A 5 18.12 3.97 -11.93
C LYS A 5 17.25 5.06 -11.36
N LYS A 6 16.01 5.20 -11.86
CA LYS A 6 14.96 5.86 -11.11
C LYS A 6 15.04 5.22 -9.73
N GLU A 7 15.47 5.98 -8.73
CA GLU A 7 15.21 5.71 -7.32
C GLU A 7 13.69 5.73 -7.19
N THR A 8 13.05 4.65 -7.63
CA THR A 8 11.66 4.41 -7.39
C THR A 8 11.59 4.20 -5.89
N SER A 9 11.21 5.28 -5.22
CA SER A 9 10.91 5.35 -3.80
C SER A 9 9.63 4.57 -3.54
N GLU A 10 9.63 3.31 -3.95
CA GLU A 10 8.50 2.41 -4.03
C GLU A 10 8.91 1.13 -3.32
N TYR A 11 8.04 0.68 -2.43
CA TYR A 11 8.27 -0.43 -1.53
C TYR A 11 7.31 -1.55 -1.91
N ILE A 12 7.84 -2.75 -2.20
CA ILE A 12 7.01 -3.91 -2.52
C ILE A 12 6.58 -4.57 -1.23
N LEU A 13 5.27 -4.68 -1.04
CA LEU A 13 4.67 -5.41 0.04
C LEU A 13 3.94 -6.64 -0.49
N HIS A 14 4.18 -7.79 0.16
CA HIS A 14 3.46 -9.01 -0.10
C HIS A 14 2.30 -9.15 0.90
N TYR A 15 1.07 -9.12 0.38
CA TYR A 15 -0.17 -9.45 1.06
C TYR A 15 -0.50 -10.92 0.83
N THR A 16 -0.34 -11.74 1.85
CA THR A 16 -0.73 -13.16 1.82
C THR A 16 -2.23 -13.37 2.06
N CYS A 17 -2.90 -12.39 2.67
CA CYS A 17 -4.34 -12.42 2.97
C CYS A 17 -4.94 -11.01 2.96
N ASN A 18 -6.24 -10.91 2.63
CA ASN A 18 -7.04 -9.67 2.70
C ASN A 18 -6.45 -8.49 1.94
N ALA A 19 -6.05 -8.71 0.69
CA ALA A 19 -5.58 -7.61 -0.15
C ALA A 19 -6.67 -6.53 -0.27
N PRO A 20 -6.30 -5.23 -0.16
CA PRO A 20 -7.25 -4.13 -0.19
C PRO A 20 -8.01 -4.06 -1.52
N CYS A 21 -9.20 -3.47 -1.48
CA CYS A 21 -10.00 -3.24 -2.67
C CYS A 21 -9.29 -2.29 -3.66
N GLN A 22 -9.61 -2.44 -4.95
CA GLN A 22 -9.02 -1.64 -6.04
C GLN A 22 -9.18 -0.13 -5.81
N GLU A 23 -10.30 0.31 -5.23
CA GLU A 23 -10.56 1.72 -4.93
C GLU A 23 -9.51 2.33 -4.00
N ILE A 24 -9.06 1.57 -2.99
CA ILE A 24 -8.00 2.02 -2.06
C ILE A 24 -6.66 2.05 -2.79
N LEU A 25 -6.37 1.03 -3.61
CA LEU A 25 -5.15 1.01 -4.41
C LEU A 25 -5.05 2.25 -5.29
N ASP A 26 -6.12 2.58 -6.00
CA ASP A 26 -6.18 3.73 -6.91
C ASP A 26 -6.05 5.06 -6.16
N LYS A 27 -6.82 5.21 -5.07
CA LYS A 27 -6.81 6.41 -4.21
C LYS A 27 -5.44 6.75 -3.65
N TYR A 28 -4.66 5.73 -3.31
CA TYR A 28 -3.33 5.90 -2.72
C TYR A 28 -2.18 5.69 -3.71
N LYS A 29 -2.49 5.55 -5.02
CA LYS A 29 -1.51 5.31 -6.10
C LYS A 29 -0.62 4.10 -5.83
N ILE A 30 -1.22 3.03 -5.32
CA ILE A 30 -0.56 1.76 -5.06
C ILE A 30 -0.76 0.87 -6.28
N ARG A 31 0.32 0.31 -6.81
CA ARG A 31 0.27 -0.54 -7.99
C ARG A 31 0.26 -2.01 -7.60
N ALA A 32 -0.70 -2.75 -8.13
CA ALA A 32 -0.69 -4.21 -8.08
C ALA A 32 0.37 -4.74 -9.06
N VAL A 33 1.34 -5.50 -8.54
CA VAL A 33 2.47 -6.05 -9.32
C VAL A 33 2.56 -7.57 -9.20
N GLY A 34 1.63 -8.23 -8.50
CA GLY A 34 1.66 -9.68 -8.28
C GLY A 34 1.78 -10.52 -9.55
N GLU A 35 1.08 -10.13 -10.62
CA GLU A 35 1.16 -10.84 -11.92
C GLU A 35 2.57 -10.85 -12.51
N GLN A 36 3.37 -9.80 -12.27
CA GLN A 36 4.75 -9.73 -12.75
C GLN A 36 5.66 -10.77 -12.07
N TYR A 37 5.23 -11.29 -10.92
CA TYR A 37 5.93 -12.29 -10.14
C TYR A 37 5.27 -13.67 -10.17
N GLY A 38 4.22 -13.85 -11.00
CA GLY A 38 3.47 -15.11 -11.09
C GLY A 38 2.57 -15.38 -9.87
N LEU A 39 2.23 -14.33 -9.11
CA LEU A 39 1.29 -14.37 -7.99
C LEU A 39 -0.04 -13.72 -8.38
N TYR A 40 -1.06 -13.82 -7.52
CA TYR A 40 -2.30 -13.08 -7.75
C TYR A 40 -2.00 -11.57 -7.80
N PRO A 41 -2.65 -10.80 -8.69
CA PRO A 41 -2.32 -9.40 -8.94
C PRO A 41 -2.20 -8.55 -7.66
N ARG A 42 -3.08 -8.81 -6.70
CA ARG A 42 -3.19 -8.07 -5.43
C ARG A 42 -2.37 -8.68 -4.28
N GLU A 43 -1.69 -9.80 -4.48
CA GLU A 43 -0.78 -10.37 -3.50
C GLU A 43 0.52 -9.57 -3.40
N MET A 44 1.04 -9.01 -4.49
CA MET A 44 2.14 -8.04 -4.40
C MET A 44 1.68 -6.65 -4.79
N LEU A 45 1.98 -5.70 -3.92
CA LEU A 45 1.65 -4.29 -4.10
C LEU A 45 2.90 -3.44 -3.98
N GLU A 46 3.09 -2.56 -4.96
CA GLU A 46 4.11 -1.52 -4.98
C GLU A 46 3.52 -0.26 -4.34
N ILE A 47 3.97 0.02 -3.12
CA ILE A 47 3.49 1.11 -2.28
C ILE A 47 4.50 2.27 -2.31
N PRO A 48 4.07 3.50 -2.60
CA PRO A 48 4.98 4.65 -2.56
C PRO A 48 5.48 4.91 -1.13
N ILE A 49 6.79 5.08 -0.94
CA ILE A 49 7.43 5.34 0.37
C ILE A 49 6.84 6.61 1.03
N LYS A 50 6.45 7.60 0.23
CA LYS A 50 5.77 8.81 0.73
C LYS A 50 4.47 8.47 1.49
N LEU A 51 3.74 7.47 1.03
CA LEU A 51 2.53 6.99 1.70
C LEU A 51 2.88 6.29 3.01
N LEU A 52 3.88 5.39 2.99
CA LEU A 52 4.36 4.71 4.19
C LEU A 52 4.76 5.71 5.28
N LYS A 53 5.55 6.73 4.92
CA LYS A 53 5.92 7.83 5.82
C LYS A 53 4.72 8.60 6.36
N LYS A 54 3.73 8.90 5.51
CA LYS A 54 2.49 9.57 5.92
C LYS A 54 1.68 8.74 6.93
N MET A 55 1.79 7.42 6.85
CA MET A 55 1.14 6.48 7.76
C MET A 55 1.98 6.18 9.02
N GLY A 56 3.13 6.83 9.19
CA GLY A 56 4.00 6.68 10.36
C GLY A 56 5.05 5.58 10.25
N TYR A 57 5.26 5.01 9.06
CA TYR A 57 6.28 3.99 8.83
C TYR A 57 7.59 4.64 8.40
N ASP A 58 8.65 4.39 9.19
CA ASP A 58 10.00 4.86 8.87
C ASP A 58 10.70 3.85 7.94
N VAL A 59 10.59 4.10 6.63
CA VAL A 59 11.30 3.30 5.62
C VAL A 59 12.77 3.72 5.59
N LYS A 60 13.57 3.16 6.51
CA LYS A 60 15.04 3.27 6.42
C LYS A 60 15.52 2.44 5.25
N ASN A 61 16.34 3.04 4.39
CA ASN A 61 16.85 2.46 3.13
C ASN A 61 17.53 1.07 3.27
N SER A 62 17.91 0.65 4.48
CA SER A 62 18.56 -0.63 4.73
C SER A 62 17.62 -1.78 5.11
N ASP A 63 16.35 -1.53 5.42
CA ASP A 63 15.49 -2.57 6.00
C ASP A 63 14.27 -2.87 5.12
N ARG A 64 14.55 -3.43 3.94
CA ARG A 64 13.49 -3.99 3.08
C ARG A 64 12.76 -5.17 3.73
N LEU A 65 13.32 -5.80 4.76
CA LEU A 65 12.79 -7.02 5.37
C LEU A 65 11.86 -6.76 6.56
N SER A 66 12.13 -5.76 7.42
CA SER A 66 11.37 -5.59 8.68
C SER A 66 10.01 -4.87 8.52
N LEU A 67 9.77 -4.23 7.37
CA LEU A 67 8.50 -3.56 7.07
C LEU A 67 7.37 -4.52 6.66
N SER A 68 7.69 -5.70 6.11
CA SER A 68 6.67 -6.67 5.68
C SER A 68 5.76 -7.08 6.85
N SER A 69 6.33 -7.54 7.96
CA SER A 69 5.55 -8.03 9.12
C SER A 69 4.69 -6.96 9.82
N HIS A 70 5.03 -5.67 9.68
CA HIS A 70 4.26 -4.58 10.30
C HIS A 70 3.25 -3.93 9.35
N CYS A 71 3.38 -4.17 8.04
CA CYS A 71 2.52 -3.59 7.02
C CYS A 71 1.47 -4.56 6.46
N GLU A 72 1.52 -5.86 6.81
CA GLU A 72 0.53 -6.88 6.41
C GLU A 72 -0.93 -6.44 6.66
N HIS A 73 -1.18 -5.55 7.64
CA HIS A 73 -2.51 -4.99 7.90
C HIS A 73 -2.64 -3.50 7.60
N LEU A 74 -1.61 -2.84 7.07
CA LEU A 74 -1.60 -1.40 6.83
C LEU A 74 -2.74 -0.97 5.89
N LEU A 75 -2.82 -1.58 4.70
CA LEU A 75 -3.83 -1.19 3.72
C LEU A 75 -5.24 -1.60 4.14
N VAL A 76 -5.38 -2.70 4.88
CA VAL A 76 -6.64 -3.10 5.51
C VAL A 76 -7.11 -2.06 6.52
N ARG A 77 -6.20 -1.55 7.37
CA ARG A 77 -6.51 -0.47 8.32
C ARG A 77 -6.93 0.81 7.60
N ILE A 78 -6.25 1.17 6.52
CA ILE A 78 -6.59 2.34 5.70
C ILE A 78 -8.00 2.18 5.11
N GLU A 79 -8.31 1.01 4.55
CA GLU A 79 -9.64 0.71 4.03
C GLU A 79 -10.73 0.85 5.10
N HIS A 80 -10.49 0.30 6.29
CA HIS A 80 -11.40 0.44 7.43
C HIS A 80 -11.61 1.91 7.83
N MET A 81 -10.53 2.70 7.92
CA MET A 81 -10.63 4.13 8.27
C MET A 81 -11.45 4.91 7.24
N GLU A 82 -11.26 4.63 5.95
CA GLU A 82 -12.00 5.30 4.87
C GLU A 82 -13.48 4.88 4.84
N LYS A 83 -13.77 3.59 5.07
CA LYS A 83 -15.15 3.09 5.26
C LYS A 83 -15.84 3.77 6.44
N GLU A 84 -15.16 3.96 7.56
CA GLU A 84 -15.71 4.62 8.75
C GLU A 84 -15.96 6.11 8.52
N LYS A 85 -15.04 6.83 7.85
CA LYS A 85 -15.27 8.23 7.46
C LYS A 85 -16.50 8.38 6.55
N ALA A 86 -16.60 7.53 5.52
CA ALA A 86 -17.72 7.55 4.59
C ALA A 86 -19.07 7.31 5.30
N LYS A 87 -19.10 6.46 6.34
CA LYS A 87 -20.31 6.28 7.17
C LYS A 87 -20.63 7.51 8.02
N GLN A 88 -19.63 8.19 8.58
CA GLN A 88 -19.84 9.39 9.39
C GLN A 88 -20.34 10.58 8.55
N GLU A 89 -19.82 10.77 7.33
CA GLU A 89 -20.31 11.81 6.42
C GLU A 89 -21.79 11.60 6.05
N LYS A 90 -22.19 10.35 5.76
CA LYS A 90 -23.60 10.02 5.50
C LYS A 90 -24.53 10.31 6.68
N ARG A 91 -24.03 10.24 7.91
CA ARG A 91 -24.81 10.55 9.14
C ARG A 91 -24.92 12.04 9.42
N LYS A 92 -23.97 12.85 8.98
CA LYS A 92 -24.01 14.32 9.13
C LYS A 92 -24.87 15.02 8.09
N ASN A 93 -25.12 14.35 6.96
CA ASN A 93 -25.86 14.90 5.83
C ASN A 93 -27.33 14.40 5.76
N LYS A 94 -27.82 13.82 6.85
CA LYS A 94 -29.20 13.36 7.07
C LYS A 94 -29.79 14.13 8.23
#